data_AF-S4P7G0-F1
#
_entry.id   AF-S4P7G0-F1
#
_cell.length_a   1.000
_cell.length_b   1.000
_cell.length_c   1.000
_cell.angle_alpha   90.00
_cell.angle_beta   90.00
_cell.angle_gamma   90.00
#
_symmetry.space_group_name_H-M   'P 1'
#
loop_
_entity.id
_entity.type
_entity.pdbx_description
1 polymer ?
#
loop_
_entity_poly.entity_id
_entity_poly.type
_entity_poly.pdbx_seq_one_letter_code
_entity_poly.pdbx_strand_id
1 'polypeptide(L)' 'TGLSPRDVTPEATKAIIQREVPAIPIAMTIESLKKTPLAMLSRAVAGIKDRTLIINFPGSKKAVTECIEVVKVVLS' A
#
# COMPACT_ATOMS: atom_id res chain seq x y z
N THR A 1 3.74 7.43 0.23
CA THR A 1 2.46 7.33 -0.54
C THR A 1 1.51 8.46 -0.21
N GLY A 2 1.99 9.55 0.38
CA GLY A 2 1.17 10.71 0.72
C GLY A 2 0.92 11.61 -0.48
N LEU A 3 0.54 12.85 -0.22
CA LEU A 3 0.17 13.84 -1.24
C LEU A 3 1.28 14.88 -1.50
N SER A 4 2.46 14.72 -0.89
CA SER A 4 3.59 15.63 -1.14
C SER A 4 4.04 15.52 -2.60
N PRO A 5 4.49 16.61 -3.25
CA PRO A 5 5.08 16.54 -4.59
C PRO A 5 6.25 15.55 -4.70
N ARG A 6 6.89 15.21 -3.57
CA ARG A 6 7.99 14.23 -3.51
C ARG A 6 7.52 12.79 -3.26
N ASP A 7 6.26 12.57 -2.89
CA ASP A 7 5.69 11.23 -2.75
C ASP A 7 5.49 10.63 -4.16
N VAL A 8 6.50 9.96 -4.70
CA VAL A 8 6.42 9.37 -6.06
C VAL A 8 6.42 7.84 -6.06
N THR A 9 6.37 7.22 -4.88
CA THR A 9 6.43 5.75 -4.73
C THR A 9 5.32 5.02 -5.50
N PRO A 10 4.03 5.47 -5.48
CA PRO A 10 2.97 4.82 -6.25
C PRO A 10 3.24 4.80 -7.76
N GLU A 11 3.65 5.93 -8.32
CA GLU A 11 3.97 6.10 -9.73
C GLU A 11 5.16 5.22 -10.13
N ALA A 12 6.23 5.26 -9.33
CA ALA A 12 7.42 4.43 -9.56
C ALA A 12 7.10 2.93 -9.48
N THR A 13 6.21 2.52 -8.58
CA THR A 13 5.77 1.12 -8.47
C THR A 13 4.94 0.72 -9.67
N LYS A 14 3.96 1.54 -10.08
CA LYS A 14 3.15 1.30 -11.28
C LYS A 14 3.98 1.14 -12.55
N ALA A 15 5.07 1.90 -12.67
CA ALA A 15 5.96 1.83 -13.82
C ALA A 15 6.70 0.48 -13.97
N ILE A 16 6.84 -0.32 -12.89
CA ILE A 16 7.65 -1.55 -12.90
C ILE A 16 6.85 -2.84 -12.72
N ILE A 17 5.60 -2.77 -12.24
CA ILE A 17 4.75 -3.95 -12.04
C ILE A 17 4.15 -4.38 -13.38
N GLN A 18 4.05 -5.69 -13.59
CA GLN A 18 3.44 -6.30 -14.78
C GLN A 18 1.93 -6.53 -14.58
N ARG A 19 1.49 -6.68 -13.32
CA ARG A 19 0.08 -6.91 -12.97
C ARG A 19 -0.25 -6.19 -11.66
N GLU A 20 -1.30 -5.39 -11.66
CA GLU A 20 -1.80 -4.75 -10.44
C GLU A 20 -2.54 -5.74 -9.54
N VAL A 21 -2.45 -5.54 -8.22
CA VAL A 21 -3.23 -6.25 -7.20
C VAL A 21 -4.00 -5.22 -6.38
N PRO A 22 -5.10 -4.66 -6.91
CA PRO A 22 -5.79 -3.51 -6.31
C PRO A 22 -6.46 -3.83 -4.96
N ALA A 23 -6.80 -5.09 -4.71
CA ALA A 23 -7.49 -5.51 -3.48
C ALA A 23 -6.63 -5.30 -2.22
N ILE A 24 -5.31 -5.43 -2.30
CA ILE A 24 -4.39 -5.25 -1.16
C ILE A 24 -4.43 -3.81 -0.62
N PRO A 25 -4.16 -2.75 -1.42
CA PRO A 25 -4.22 -1.38 -0.91
C PRO A 25 -5.64 -0.97 -0.51
N ILE A 26 -6.69 -1.53 -1.14
CA ILE A 26 -8.08 -1.32 -0.70
C ILE A 26 -8.30 -1.89 0.70
N ALA A 27 -7.92 -3.14 0.96
CA ALA A 27 -8.06 -3.77 2.27
C ALA A 27 -7.28 -3.00 3.35
N MET A 28 -6.03 -2.62 3.06
CA MET A 28 -5.22 -1.77 3.95
C MET A 28 -5.92 -0.45 4.28
N THR A 29 -6.52 0.20 3.27
CA THR A 29 -7.23 1.48 3.44
C THR A 29 -8.50 1.31 4.26
N ILE A 30 -9.32 0.29 3.98
CA ILE A 30 -10.55 0.00 4.73
C ILE A 30 -10.25 -0.24 6.21
N GLU A 31 -9.25 -1.06 6.53
CA GLU A 31 -8.88 -1.32 7.92
C GLU A 31 -8.24 -0.11 8.61
N SER A 32 -7.48 0.70 7.88
CA SER A 32 -6.88 1.93 8.42
C SER A 32 -7.93 3.02 8.67
N LEU A 33 -8.98 3.11 7.83
CA LEU A 33 -10.07 4.08 7.99
C LEU A 33 -10.86 3.87 9.30
N LYS A 34 -10.92 2.64 9.80
CA LYS A 34 -11.49 2.35 11.13
C LYS A 34 -10.71 3.01 12.28
N LYS A 35 -9.43 3.35 12.05
CA LYS A 35 -8.51 3.92 13.05
C LYS A 35 -8.28 5.42 12.86
N THR A 36 -8.24 5.89 11.61
CA THR A 36 -8.04 7.30 11.29
C THR A 36 -8.67 7.67 9.94
N PRO A 37 -9.37 8.82 9.85
CA PRO A 37 -9.89 9.29 8.57
C PRO A 37 -8.77 9.65 7.58
N LEU A 38 -7.56 9.98 8.07
CA LEU A 38 -6.42 10.35 7.22
C LEU A 38 -5.95 9.21 6.31
N ALA A 39 -6.36 7.97 6.57
CA ALA A 39 -6.06 6.84 5.70
C ALA A 39 -6.54 7.02 4.26
N MET A 40 -7.60 7.82 4.04
CA MET A 40 -8.11 8.14 2.69
C MET A 40 -7.09 8.87 1.80
N LEU A 41 -6.05 9.46 2.38
CA LEU A 41 -5.02 10.21 1.65
C LEU A 41 -3.92 9.30 1.06
N SER A 42 -3.93 8.01 1.39
CA SER A 42 -2.94 7.05 0.89
C SER A 42 -3.17 6.76 -0.58
N ARG A 43 -2.13 6.92 -1.40
CA ARG A 43 -2.11 6.52 -2.81
C ARG A 43 -1.41 5.18 -3.04
N ALA A 44 -1.42 4.30 -2.03
CA ALA A 44 -0.69 3.03 -2.08
C ALA A 44 -1.08 2.17 -3.29
N VAL A 45 -0.09 1.50 -3.88
CA VAL A 45 -0.26 0.52 -4.97
C VAL A 45 0.33 -0.80 -4.52
N ALA A 46 -0.26 -1.90 -5.00
CA ALA A 46 0.35 -3.21 -4.94
C ALA A 46 0.31 -3.88 -6.31
N GLY A 47 1.30 -4.71 -6.60
CA GLY A 47 1.39 -5.41 -7.88
C GLY A 47 2.48 -6.47 -7.89
N ILE A 48 2.50 -7.25 -8.96
CA ILE A 48 3.48 -8.31 -9.19
C ILE A 48 4.45 -7.86 -10.27
N LYS A 49 5.74 -8.06 -10.01
CA LYS A 49 6.80 -8.04 -11.01
C LYS A 49 7.49 -9.39 -10.99
N ASP A 50 7.42 -10.13 -12.09
CA ASP A 50 7.94 -11.49 -12.22
C ASP A 50 7.39 -12.42 -11.11
N ARG A 51 8.23 -12.82 -10.16
CA ARG A 51 7.86 -13.67 -9.01
C ARG A 51 7.83 -12.89 -7.69
N THR A 52 7.77 -11.56 -7.75
CA THR A 52 7.85 -10.67 -6.59
C THR A 52 6.57 -9.88 -6.42
N LEU A 53 5.93 -10.01 -5.26
CA LEU A 53 4.86 -9.14 -4.82
C LEU A 53 5.45 -7.85 -4.24
N ILE A 54 5.03 -6.70 -4.75
CA ILE A 54 5.45 -5.37 -4.31
C ILE A 54 4.22 -4.67 -3.71
N ILE A 55 4.36 -4.16 -2.49
CA ILE A 55 3.29 -3.45 -1.77
C ILE A 55 3.86 -2.12 -1.26
N ASN A 56 3.20 -1.01 -1.55
CA ASN A 56 3.56 0.28 -0.97
C ASN A 56 2.89 0.47 0.39
N PHE A 57 3.69 0.61 1.44
CA PHE A 57 3.18 0.96 2.76
C PHE A 57 3.25 2.48 3.01
N PRO A 58 2.43 3.02 3.92
CA PRO A 58 2.56 4.39 4.40
C PRO A 58 3.92 4.64 5.08
N GLY A 59 4.36 5.90 5.16
CA GLY A 59 5.70 6.23 5.66
C GLY A 59 5.87 6.22 7.19
N SER A 60 4.79 6.20 7.98
CA SER A 60 4.88 6.24 9.44
C SER A 60 4.98 4.83 10.03
N LYS A 61 5.83 4.65 11.05
CA LYS A 61 6.02 3.34 11.72
C LYS A 61 4.69 2.74 12.19
N LYS A 62 3.83 3.54 12.80
CA LYS A 62 2.50 3.13 13.26
C LYS A 62 1.65 2.57 12.11
N ALA A 63 1.55 3.31 11.00
CA ALA A 63 0.71 2.91 9.88
C ALA A 63 1.25 1.66 9.17
N VAL A 64 2.59 1.50 9.07
CA VAL A 64 3.21 0.28 8.55
C VAL A 64 2.80 -0.94 9.38
N THR A 65 2.97 -0.87 10.71
CA THR A 65 2.60 -1.99 11.60
C THR A 65 1.13 -2.36 11.44
N GLU A 66 0.25 -1.37 11.42
CA GLU A 66 -1.19 -1.60 11.25
C GLU A 66 -1.53 -2.24 9.90
N CYS A 67 -0.87 -1.82 8.82
CA CYS A 67 -1.10 -2.37 7.48
C CYS A 67 -0.49 -3.76 7.29
N ILE A 68 0.65 -4.06 7.93
CA ILE A 68 1.27 -5.39 7.86
C ILE A 68 0.33 -6.45 8.44
N GLU A 69 -0.33 -6.18 9.57
CA GLU A 69 -1.28 -7.13 10.15
C GLU A 69 -2.42 -7.49 9.19
N VAL A 70 -2.84 -6.56 8.33
CA VAL A 70 -3.89 -6.79 7.31
C VAL A 70 -3.41 -7.75 6.23
N VAL A 71 -2.16 -7.61 5.77
CA VAL A 71 -1.65 -8.38 4.62
C VAL A 71 -0.95 -9.68 5.01
N LYS A 72 -0.64 -9.89 6.30
CA LYS A 72 0.03 -11.11 6.78
C LYS A 72 -0.61 -12.41 6.30
N VAL A 73 -1.94 -12.44 6.16
CA VAL A 73 -2.70 -13.63 5.75
C VAL A 73 -2.42 -14.09 4.32
N VAL A 74 -1.79 -13.25 3.48
CA VAL A 74 -1.41 -13.59 2.10
C VAL A 74 0.11 -13.65 1.87
N LEU A 75 0.91 -13.52 2.94
CA LEU A 75 2.38 -13.51 2.87
C LEU A 75 3.02 -14.82 3.38
N SER A 76 2.20 -15.87 3.58
CA SER A 76 2.60 -17.20 4.08
C SER A 76 2.79 -18.22 2.96
#